data_AF-A0A9P8LDD3-F1
#
_entry.id   AF-A0A9P8LDD3-F1
#
_cell.length_a   1.000
_cell.length_b   1.000
_cell.length_c   1.000
_cell.angle_alpha   90.00
_cell.angle_beta   90.00
_cell.angle_gamma   90.00
#
_symmetry.space_group_name_H-M   'P 1'
#
loop_
_entity.id
_entity.type
_entity.pdbx_description
1 polymer ?
#
loop_
_entity_poly.entity_id
_entity_poly.type
_entity_poly.pdbx_seq_one_letter_code
_entity_poly.pdbx_strand_id
1 'polypeptide(L)'
;MKGNLEEVYGPRVSGVIDHHEEENKVPSDTGPEPRIVEKSGSCTSLVTEYFRAGWDKLSAQAGLTFSDDGDGEQEIVTPIEEADAGKVYDAQVAKLALGAILIDTANLTATAKVTPHDTRAVEYLEAKIAAAPDGAKWDRSIFYEELNDAKHDMSDFSLEDILRRDYKEWVEADGKKLGMATI
;
A
#
# COMPACT_ATOMS: atom_id res chain seq x y z
N MET A 1 14.66 -0.09 -10.28
CA MET A 1 14.65 -1.36 -11.05
C MET A 1 16.09 -1.62 -11.47
N LYS A 2 16.61 -2.85 -11.31
CA LYS A 2 18.02 -3.17 -11.59
C LYS A 2 18.13 -4.38 -12.52
N GLY A 3 19.21 -4.47 -13.28
CA GLY A 3 19.48 -5.57 -14.21
C GLY A 3 18.69 -5.48 -15.52
N ASN A 4 18.50 -6.61 -16.21
CA ASN A 4 17.91 -6.67 -17.57
C ASN A 4 16.54 -6.00 -17.69
N LEU A 5 15.76 -5.93 -16.61
CA LEU A 5 14.47 -5.25 -16.60
C LEU A 5 14.61 -3.72 -16.75
N GLU A 6 15.66 -3.13 -16.18
CA GLU A 6 15.93 -1.69 -16.31
C GLU A 6 16.22 -1.31 -17.76
N GLU A 7 17.05 -2.11 -18.47
CA GLU A 7 17.37 -1.85 -19.87
C GLU A 7 16.14 -1.92 -20.78
N VAL A 8 15.25 -2.87 -20.51
CA VAL A 8 14.07 -3.11 -21.35
C VAL A 8 12.91 -2.16 -21.01
N TYR A 9 12.69 -1.88 -19.73
CA TYR A 9 11.49 -1.18 -19.25
C TYR A 9 11.76 0.19 -18.63
N GLY A 10 13.01 0.51 -18.27
CA GLY A 10 13.40 1.81 -17.72
C GLY A 10 12.90 3.01 -18.53
N PRO A 11 13.06 3.02 -19.87
CA PRO A 11 12.53 4.10 -20.72
C PRO A 11 10.99 4.22 -20.73
N ARG A 12 10.26 3.26 -20.17
CA ARG A 12 8.79 3.25 -20.10
C ARG A 12 8.25 3.61 -18.72
N VAL A 13 9.13 3.85 -17.73
CA VAL A 13 8.71 4.29 -16.40
C VAL A 13 8.26 5.74 -16.48
N SER A 14 6.98 5.99 -16.18
CA SER A 14 6.37 7.31 -16.26
C SER A 14 6.25 8.02 -14.91
N GLY A 15 6.31 7.30 -13.79
CA GLY A 15 6.20 7.85 -12.44
C GLY A 15 6.80 6.92 -11.38
N VAL A 16 6.91 7.41 -10.15
CA VAL A 16 7.45 6.67 -8.99
C VAL A 16 6.86 7.18 -7.69
N ILE A 17 6.55 6.24 -6.80
CA ILE A 17 6.35 6.47 -5.36
C ILE A 17 7.26 5.47 -4.66
N ASP A 18 8.27 5.94 -3.93
CA ASP A 18 9.26 5.10 -3.25
C ASP A 18 9.76 5.75 -1.96
N HIS A 19 10.29 4.92 -1.07
CA HIS A 19 10.87 5.32 0.22
C HIS A 19 12.34 4.92 0.40
N HIS A 20 12.92 4.28 -0.62
CA HIS A 20 14.36 4.01 -0.66
C HIS A 20 15.16 5.28 -1.00
N GLU A 21 16.49 5.15 -0.99
CA GLU A 21 17.38 6.22 -1.43
C GLU A 21 17.15 6.56 -2.91
N GLU A 22 17.26 7.84 -3.25
CA GLU A 22 17.10 8.32 -4.63
C GLU A 22 18.28 7.85 -5.51
N GLU A 23 17.98 6.97 -6.46
CA GLU A 23 18.96 6.45 -7.43
C GLU A 23 19.03 7.29 -8.72
N ASN A 24 18.21 8.34 -8.85
CA ASN A 24 18.08 9.21 -10.03
C ASN A 24 17.77 8.46 -11.33
N LYS A 25 17.05 7.33 -11.21
CA LYS A 25 16.67 6.45 -12.33
C LYS A 25 15.37 6.88 -13.01
N VAL A 26 14.48 7.52 -12.27
CA VAL A 26 13.22 8.05 -12.80
C VAL A 26 13.42 9.54 -13.11
N PRO A 27 13.07 10.01 -14.32
CA PRO A 27 13.20 11.40 -14.71
C PRO A 27 12.59 12.36 -13.68
N SER A 28 13.17 13.56 -13.55
CA SER A 28 12.64 14.60 -12.67
C SER A 28 11.26 15.10 -13.12
N ASP A 29 11.05 15.14 -14.43
CA ASP A 29 9.77 15.46 -15.05
C ASP A 29 9.05 14.17 -15.45
N THR A 30 7.93 13.91 -14.77
CA THR A 30 7.07 12.73 -14.94
C THR A 30 5.73 13.11 -15.57
N GLY A 31 5.60 14.35 -16.07
CA GLY A 31 4.35 14.87 -16.61
C GLY A 31 3.21 14.79 -15.59
N PRO A 32 2.11 14.08 -15.88
CA PRO A 32 0.97 13.97 -14.97
C PRO A 32 1.13 12.92 -13.87
N GLU A 33 2.13 12.04 -13.98
CA GLU A 33 2.33 10.91 -13.06
C GLU A 33 3.06 11.35 -11.78
N PRO A 34 2.92 10.63 -10.66
CA PRO A 34 3.60 11.01 -9.42
C PRO A 34 5.11 10.83 -9.52
N ARG A 35 5.84 11.72 -8.83
CA ARG A 35 7.25 11.53 -8.48
C ARG A 35 7.47 11.84 -7.00
N ILE A 36 7.31 10.83 -6.16
CA ILE A 36 7.44 10.94 -4.71
C ILE A 36 8.55 9.97 -4.28
N VAL A 37 9.69 10.51 -3.88
CA VAL A 37 10.80 9.72 -3.33
C VAL A 37 11.17 10.37 -1.99
N GLU A 38 10.55 9.86 -0.93
CA GLU A 38 10.58 10.50 0.39
C GLU A 38 10.82 9.46 1.48
N LYS A 39 11.50 9.86 2.56
CA LYS A 39 11.70 8.95 3.69
C LYS A 39 10.35 8.59 4.32
N SER A 40 10.06 7.30 4.39
CA SER A 40 8.88 6.76 5.06
C SER A 40 9.19 5.41 5.68
N GLY A 41 8.48 5.03 6.75
CA GLY A 41 8.58 3.71 7.36
C GLY A 41 8.16 2.61 6.38
N SER A 42 7.11 2.87 5.60
CA SER A 42 6.66 2.03 4.48
C SER A 42 6.34 2.86 3.25
N CYS A 43 6.69 2.36 2.06
CA CYS A 43 6.25 2.98 0.80
C CYS A 43 4.71 3.05 0.70
N THR A 44 4.01 2.08 1.29
CA THR A 44 2.55 2.03 1.31
C THR A 44 1.92 3.24 2.00
N SER A 45 2.63 3.87 2.96
CA SER A 45 2.21 5.12 3.59
C SER A 45 2.14 6.26 2.58
N LEU A 46 3.16 6.40 1.73
CA LEU A 46 3.20 7.41 0.66
C LEU A 46 2.14 7.16 -0.41
N VAL A 47 1.97 5.90 -0.83
CA VAL A 47 0.94 5.48 -1.78
C VAL A 47 -0.45 5.81 -1.24
N THR A 48 -0.72 5.49 0.03
CA THR A 48 -2.00 5.78 0.69
C THR A 48 -2.28 7.28 0.69
N GLU A 49 -1.30 8.11 1.08
CA GLU A 49 -1.49 9.56 1.10
C GLU A 49 -1.73 10.16 -0.29
N TYR A 50 -1.03 9.67 -1.31
CA TYR A 50 -1.22 10.14 -2.69
C TYR A 50 -2.64 9.83 -3.21
N PHE A 51 -3.12 8.60 -2.99
CA PHE A 51 -4.41 8.16 -3.53
C PHE A 51 -5.62 8.54 -2.67
N ARG A 52 -5.44 8.99 -1.41
CA ARG A 52 -6.55 9.23 -0.46
C ARG A 52 -7.69 10.06 -1.04
N ALA A 53 -7.38 11.15 -1.76
CA ALA A 53 -8.40 12.06 -2.28
C ALA A 53 -9.18 11.45 -3.45
N GLY A 54 -8.53 10.60 -4.25
CA GLY A 54 -9.18 9.83 -5.32
C GLY A 54 -10.04 8.71 -4.72
N TRP A 55 -9.52 8.01 -3.71
CA TRP A 55 -10.24 6.98 -2.99
C TRP A 55 -11.50 7.55 -2.34
N ASP A 56 -11.42 8.66 -1.60
CA ASP A 56 -12.61 9.26 -0.96
C ASP A 56 -13.71 9.64 -1.96
N LYS A 57 -13.32 10.14 -3.14
CA LYS A 57 -14.29 10.42 -4.22
C LYS A 57 -14.96 9.16 -4.73
N LEU A 58 -14.18 8.09 -4.95
CA LEU A 58 -14.71 6.80 -5.39
C LEU A 58 -15.63 6.16 -4.34
N SER A 59 -15.22 6.19 -3.05
CA SER A 59 -16.05 5.71 -1.94
C SER A 59 -17.38 6.46 -1.87
N ALA A 60 -17.37 7.78 -2.07
CA ALA A 60 -18.58 8.60 -2.07
C ALA A 60 -19.48 8.32 -3.29
N GLN A 61 -18.90 7.98 -4.44
CA GLN A 61 -19.63 7.68 -5.68
C GLN A 61 -20.16 6.25 -5.74
N ALA A 62 -19.49 5.29 -5.08
CA ALA A 62 -19.96 3.91 -4.99
C ALA A 62 -21.31 3.79 -4.25
N GLY A 63 -21.67 4.81 -3.47
CA GLY A 63 -22.99 5.00 -2.88
C GLY A 63 -23.91 5.90 -3.70
N LEU A 64 -23.80 5.94 -5.02
CA LEU A 64 -24.74 6.65 -5.90
C LEU A 64 -25.21 5.69 -7.02
N THR A 65 -26.40 5.12 -6.88
CA THR A 65 -27.11 4.51 -8.00
C THR A 65 -27.95 5.57 -8.69
N PHE A 66 -27.85 5.63 -10.02
CA PHE A 66 -28.68 6.51 -10.84
C PHE A 66 -29.87 5.70 -11.36
N SER A 67 -31.07 6.00 -10.86
CA SER A 67 -32.30 5.52 -11.48
C SER A 67 -32.61 6.39 -12.70
N ASP A 68 -32.63 5.79 -13.89
CA ASP A 68 -33.07 6.43 -15.13
C ASP A 68 -34.60 6.31 -15.24
N ASP A 69 -35.32 7.07 -14.41
CA ASP A 69 -36.76 7.24 -14.55
C ASP A 69 -37.01 8.68 -15.00
N GLY A 70 -37.38 8.83 -16.27
CA GLY A 70 -37.56 10.11 -16.94
C GLY A 70 -38.43 11.10 -16.17
N ASP A 71 -38.02 12.37 -16.26
CA ASP A 71 -38.85 13.56 -16.11
C ASP A 71 -39.36 13.86 -14.67
N GLY A 72 -38.46 13.98 -13.71
CA GLY A 72 -38.79 14.47 -12.36
C GLY A 72 -37.57 14.55 -11.46
N GLU A 73 -37.59 15.44 -10.46
CA GLU A 73 -36.45 15.76 -9.57
C GLU A 73 -35.67 14.52 -9.09
N GLN A 74 -34.35 14.52 -9.29
CA GLN A 74 -33.45 13.44 -8.87
C GLN A 74 -33.46 13.26 -7.35
N GLU A 75 -34.10 12.19 -6.86
CA GLU A 75 -33.92 11.74 -5.48
C GLU A 75 -32.77 10.73 -5.44
N ILE A 76 -31.70 11.07 -4.74
CA ILE A 76 -30.56 10.17 -4.50
C ILE A 76 -30.99 9.18 -3.41
N VAL A 77 -31.26 7.93 -3.76
CA VAL A 77 -31.63 6.88 -2.80
C VAL A 77 -30.67 5.70 -2.94
N THR A 78 -29.85 5.46 -1.91
CA THR A 78 -29.02 4.24 -1.85
C THR A 78 -29.71 3.14 -1.05
N PRO A 79 -29.82 1.92 -1.58
CA PRO A 79 -30.11 0.77 -0.76
C PRO A 79 -29.01 0.59 0.29
N ILE A 80 -29.41 0.42 1.56
CA ILE A 80 -28.49 0.24 2.71
C ILE A 80 -27.49 -0.90 2.45
N GLU A 81 -27.92 -1.96 1.78
CA GLU A 81 -27.10 -3.14 1.46
C GLU A 81 -25.93 -2.83 0.51
N GLU A 82 -26.10 -1.95 -0.49
CA GLU A 82 -25.05 -1.57 -1.44
C GLU A 82 -24.05 -0.58 -0.80
N ALA A 83 -24.56 0.35 0.01
CA ALA A 83 -23.72 1.27 0.78
C ALA A 83 -22.81 0.52 1.77
N ASP A 84 -23.28 -0.59 2.32
CA ASP A 84 -22.49 -1.44 3.20
C ASP A 84 -21.47 -2.30 2.43
N ALA A 85 -21.79 -2.75 1.21
CA ALA A 85 -20.83 -3.45 0.35
C ALA A 85 -19.62 -2.57 -0.03
N GLY A 86 -19.85 -1.30 -0.38
CA GLY A 86 -18.76 -0.35 -0.67
C GLY A 86 -17.79 -0.16 0.50
N LYS A 87 -18.32 -0.03 1.72
CA LYS A 87 -17.51 0.08 2.94
C LYS A 87 -16.73 -1.20 3.26
N VAL A 88 -17.28 -2.37 2.94
CA VAL A 88 -16.56 -3.65 3.08
C VAL A 88 -15.35 -3.69 2.14
N TYR A 89 -15.49 -3.28 0.88
CA TYR A 89 -14.36 -3.21 -0.04
C TYR A 89 -13.31 -2.20 0.41
N ASP A 90 -13.73 -1.02 0.87
CA ASP A 90 -12.83 -0.03 1.45
C ASP A 90 -12.03 -0.60 2.63
N ALA A 91 -12.70 -1.30 3.55
CA ALA A 91 -12.03 -1.93 4.69
C ALA A 91 -11.07 -3.05 4.27
N GLN A 92 -11.38 -3.82 3.23
CA GLN A 92 -10.48 -4.88 2.73
C GLN A 92 -9.20 -4.29 2.13
N VAL A 93 -9.32 -3.29 1.25
CA VAL A 93 -8.15 -2.59 0.68
C VAL A 93 -7.38 -1.87 1.79
N ALA A 94 -8.08 -1.30 2.78
CA ALA A 94 -7.44 -0.64 3.91
C ALA A 94 -6.63 -1.61 4.77
N LYS A 95 -7.15 -2.81 5.07
CA LYS A 95 -6.41 -3.87 5.78
C LYS A 95 -5.17 -4.33 5.00
N LEU A 96 -5.28 -4.47 3.67
CA LEU A 96 -4.15 -4.82 2.81
C LEU A 96 -3.03 -3.78 2.88
N ALA A 97 -3.37 -2.49 2.72
CA ALA A 97 -2.40 -1.40 2.80
C ALA A 97 -1.81 -1.27 4.22
N LEU A 98 -2.66 -1.35 5.24
CA LEU A 98 -2.26 -1.25 6.63
C LEU A 98 -1.30 -2.36 7.04
N GLY A 99 -1.52 -3.60 6.57
CA GLY A 99 -0.63 -4.72 6.86
C GLY A 99 0.82 -4.47 6.47
N ALA A 100 1.06 -3.90 5.28
CA ALA A 100 2.41 -3.53 4.84
C ALA A 100 3.04 -2.49 5.77
N ILE A 101 2.29 -1.44 6.11
CA ILE A 101 2.78 -0.37 7.00
C ILE A 101 3.15 -0.95 8.37
N LEU A 102 2.29 -1.79 8.97
CA LEU A 102 2.53 -2.35 10.30
C LEU A 102 3.73 -3.31 10.31
N ILE A 103 3.92 -4.12 9.27
CA ILE A 103 5.09 -5.00 9.17
C ILE A 103 6.39 -4.22 9.01
N ASP A 104 6.41 -3.16 8.19
CA ASP A 104 7.62 -2.37 7.96
C ASP A 104 8.01 -1.52 9.17
N THR A 105 7.01 -1.09 9.95
CA THR A 105 7.17 -0.19 11.11
C THR A 105 7.12 -0.89 12.47
N ALA A 106 6.98 -2.23 12.49
CA ALA A 106 6.75 -3.02 13.70
C ALA A 106 5.59 -2.46 14.54
N ASN A 107 4.40 -2.37 13.96
CA ASN A 107 3.20 -1.75 14.57
C ASN A 107 3.47 -0.32 15.10
N LEU A 108 4.15 0.50 14.28
CA LEU A 108 4.59 1.86 14.62
C LEU A 108 5.56 1.96 15.83
N THR A 109 6.13 0.86 16.31
CA THR A 109 7.08 0.88 17.44
C THR A 109 8.53 1.12 17.00
N ALA A 110 8.86 0.93 15.71
CA ALA A 110 10.19 1.17 15.17
C ALA A 110 10.46 2.68 14.99
N THR A 111 10.62 3.42 16.09
CA THR A 111 10.70 4.89 16.13
C THR A 111 11.78 5.51 15.22
N ALA A 112 12.85 4.78 14.92
CA ALA A 112 13.90 5.25 14.00
C ALA A 112 13.47 5.27 12.51
N LYS A 113 12.46 4.47 12.15
CA LYS A 113 11.91 4.34 10.80
C LYS A 113 10.61 5.11 10.62
N VAL A 114 9.75 5.10 11.64
CA VAL A 114 8.42 5.70 11.61
C VAL A 114 8.52 7.20 11.31
N THR A 115 7.67 7.65 10.39
CA THR A 115 7.55 9.03 9.96
C THR A 115 6.10 9.51 10.13
N PRO A 116 5.85 10.84 10.01
CA PRO A 116 4.48 11.35 10.00
C PRO A 116 3.59 10.77 8.90
N HIS A 117 4.18 10.34 7.76
CA HIS A 117 3.41 9.68 6.70
C HIS A 117 2.78 8.38 7.19
N ASP A 118 3.52 7.59 7.96
CA ASP A 118 3.04 6.31 8.49
C ASP A 118 1.88 6.52 9.47
N THR A 119 2.03 7.47 10.41
CA THR A 119 0.98 7.73 11.40
C THR A 119 -0.31 8.24 10.76
N ARG A 120 -0.21 9.12 9.75
CA ARG A 120 -1.40 9.66 9.05
C ARG A 120 -2.06 8.62 8.16
N ALA A 121 -1.27 7.79 7.46
CA ALA A 121 -1.79 6.69 6.66
C ALA A 121 -2.51 5.67 7.55
N VAL A 122 -1.93 5.28 8.68
CA VAL A 122 -2.58 4.36 9.64
C VAL A 122 -3.90 4.95 10.14
N GLU A 123 -3.93 6.21 10.58
CA GLU A 123 -5.17 6.87 11.03
C GLU A 123 -6.26 6.84 9.95
N TYR A 124 -5.91 7.18 8.70
CA TYR A 124 -6.84 7.16 7.58
C TYR A 124 -7.37 5.76 7.26
N LEU A 125 -6.50 4.76 7.23
CA LEU A 125 -6.86 3.37 6.91
C LEU A 125 -7.71 2.75 8.03
N GLU A 126 -7.39 3.01 9.30
CA GLU A 126 -8.20 2.57 10.43
C GLU A 126 -9.60 3.20 10.42
N ALA A 127 -9.73 4.45 9.98
CA ALA A 127 -11.04 5.08 9.79
C ALA A 127 -11.89 4.38 8.71
N LYS A 128 -11.27 3.95 7.60
CA LYS A 128 -11.96 3.16 6.55
C LYS A 128 -12.41 1.80 7.09
N ILE A 129 -11.58 1.13 7.90
CA ILE A 129 -11.92 -0.15 8.52
C ILE A 129 -13.06 0.01 9.52
N ALA A 130 -13.00 1.04 10.37
CA ALA A 130 -14.02 1.31 11.39
C ALA A 130 -15.39 1.66 10.78
N ALA A 131 -15.42 2.17 9.55
CA ALA A 131 -16.66 2.48 8.84
C ALA A 131 -17.42 1.25 8.32
N ALA A 132 -16.77 0.09 8.18
CA ALA A 132 -17.43 -1.13 7.72
C ALA A 132 -18.35 -1.74 8.79
N PRO A 133 -19.35 -2.56 8.41
CA PRO A 133 -20.29 -3.18 9.36
C PRO A 133 -19.63 -3.98 10.50
N ASP A 134 -18.46 -4.59 10.24
CA ASP A 134 -17.68 -5.35 11.22
C ASP A 134 -16.56 -4.53 11.89
N GLY A 135 -16.44 -3.23 11.58
CA GLY A 135 -15.36 -2.35 12.05
C GLY A 135 -15.26 -2.27 13.58
N ALA A 136 -16.36 -2.47 14.30
CA ALA A 136 -16.36 -2.50 15.77
C ALA A 136 -15.54 -3.67 16.36
N LYS A 137 -15.22 -4.70 15.57
CA LYS A 137 -14.38 -5.84 15.96
C LYS A 137 -12.91 -5.64 15.63
N TRP A 138 -12.55 -4.51 15.02
CA TRP A 138 -11.18 -4.23 14.59
C TRP A 138 -10.24 -4.10 15.80
N ASP A 139 -9.13 -4.83 15.75
CA ASP A 139 -8.00 -4.67 16.66
C ASP A 139 -6.70 -4.74 15.87
N ARG A 140 -5.98 -3.62 15.85
CA ARG A 140 -4.71 -3.49 15.13
C ARG A 140 -3.63 -4.41 15.68
N SER A 141 -3.59 -4.63 16.99
CA SER A 141 -2.54 -5.42 17.63
C SER A 141 -2.72 -6.89 17.29
N ILE A 142 -3.95 -7.41 17.37
CA ILE A 142 -4.27 -8.78 16.95
C ILE A 142 -3.91 -8.98 15.48
N PHE A 143 -4.33 -8.06 14.60
CA PHE A 143 -4.02 -8.15 13.18
C PHE A 143 -2.51 -8.11 12.90
N TYR A 144 -1.76 -7.25 13.59
CA TYR A 144 -0.30 -7.19 13.46
C TYR A 144 0.37 -8.47 13.93
N GLU A 145 -0.05 -9.03 15.07
CA GLU A 145 0.49 -10.28 15.62
C GLU A 145 0.29 -11.42 14.63
N GLU A 146 -0.92 -11.58 14.06
CA GLU A 146 -1.21 -12.59 13.04
C GLU A 146 -0.31 -12.44 11.80
N LEU A 147 -0.15 -11.22 11.28
CA LEU A 147 0.73 -10.95 10.14
C LEU A 147 2.21 -11.21 10.47
N ASN A 148 2.64 -10.80 11.66
CA ASN A 148 4.00 -10.96 12.10
C ASN A 148 4.35 -12.44 12.30
N ASP A 149 3.44 -13.22 12.90
CA ASP A 149 3.60 -14.66 13.04
C ASP A 149 3.68 -15.35 11.68
N ALA A 150 2.76 -15.02 10.75
CA ALA A 150 2.78 -15.56 9.39
C ALA A 150 4.06 -15.18 8.62
N LYS A 151 4.61 -13.99 8.82
CA LYS A 151 5.89 -13.55 8.20
C LYS A 151 7.08 -14.39 8.67
N HIS A 152 7.08 -14.78 9.95
CA HIS A 152 8.17 -15.54 10.55
C HIS A 152 8.01 -17.06 10.41
N ASP A 153 6.81 -17.54 10.07
CA ASP A 153 6.60 -18.96 9.77
C ASP A 153 7.27 -19.35 8.44
N MET A 154 8.33 -20.16 8.57
CA MET A 154 9.08 -20.75 7.47
C MET A 154 9.13 -22.28 7.60
N SER A 155 8.26 -22.87 8.43
CA SER A 155 8.32 -24.29 8.78
C SER A 155 8.18 -25.21 7.58
N ASP A 156 7.41 -24.80 6.57
CA ASP A 156 7.16 -25.56 5.33
C ASP A 156 8.11 -25.19 4.16
N PHE A 157 9.11 -24.32 4.39
CA PHE A 157 9.99 -23.83 3.34
C PHE A 157 11.28 -24.65 3.25
N SER A 158 11.73 -24.96 2.03
CA SER A 158 13.08 -25.50 1.83
C SER A 158 14.14 -24.41 2.05
N LEU A 159 15.40 -24.80 2.22
CA LEU A 159 16.51 -23.84 2.27
C LEU A 159 16.56 -22.95 1.02
N GLU A 160 16.24 -23.50 -0.15
CA GLU A 160 16.19 -22.75 -1.40
C GLU A 160 15.07 -21.69 -1.39
N ASP A 161 13.89 -22.04 -0.85
CA ASP A 161 12.77 -21.12 -0.72
C ASP A 161 13.10 -19.99 0.26
N ILE A 162 13.68 -20.33 1.42
CA ILE A 162 14.10 -19.36 2.43
C ILE A 162 15.07 -18.33 1.82
N LEU A 163 16.07 -18.80 1.05
CA LEU A 163 17.08 -17.92 0.46
C LEU A 163 16.55 -17.04 -0.68
N ARG A 164 15.45 -17.42 -1.34
CA ARG A 164 14.87 -16.65 -2.46
C ARG A 164 13.71 -15.74 -2.07
N ARG A 165 13.08 -15.99 -0.92
CA ARG A 165 11.88 -15.27 -0.46
C ARG A 165 12.10 -13.75 -0.36
N ASP A 166 13.20 -13.32 0.26
CA ASP A 166 13.59 -11.91 0.37
C ASP A 166 15.05 -11.73 -0.08
N TYR A 167 15.25 -11.93 -1.38
CA TYR A 167 16.55 -11.81 -2.03
C TYR A 167 16.67 -10.50 -2.81
N LYS A 168 17.77 -9.79 -2.58
CA LYS A 168 18.18 -8.61 -3.35
C LYS A 168 19.50 -8.86 -4.05
N GLU A 169 19.63 -8.36 -5.27
CA GLU A 169 20.82 -8.49 -6.09
C GLU A 169 21.21 -7.16 -6.73
N TRP A 170 22.50 -6.88 -6.82
CA TRP A 170 23.03 -5.68 -7.48
C TRP A 170 24.43 -5.90 -8.05
N VAL A 171 24.89 -4.95 -8.87
CA VAL A 171 26.24 -4.92 -9.44
C VAL A 171 26.96 -3.70 -8.87
N GLU A 172 28.13 -3.92 -8.28
CA GLU A 172 29.01 -2.86 -7.77
C GLU A 172 29.69 -2.10 -8.91
N ALA A 173 30.25 -0.92 -8.61
CA ALA A 173 30.96 -0.11 -9.59
C ALA A 173 32.18 -0.83 -10.22
N ASP A 174 32.75 -1.82 -9.52
CA ASP A 174 33.85 -2.67 -10.01
C ASP A 174 33.38 -3.88 -10.84
N GLY A 175 32.07 -3.98 -11.12
CA GLY A 175 31.47 -5.04 -11.94
C GLY A 175 31.17 -6.33 -11.18
N LYS A 176 31.42 -6.40 -9.86
CA LYS A 176 31.05 -7.58 -9.06
C LYS A 176 29.56 -7.65 -8.85
N LYS A 177 28.99 -8.83 -9.08
CA LYS A 177 27.59 -9.14 -8.78
C LYS A 177 27.47 -9.63 -7.33
N LEU A 178 26.68 -8.93 -6.53
CA LEU A 178 26.43 -9.26 -5.12
C LEU A 178 24.96 -9.59 -4.92
N GLY A 179 24.68 -10.45 -3.94
CA GLY A 179 23.33 -10.76 -3.53
C GLY A 179 23.23 -10.98 -2.02
N MET A 180 22.08 -10.64 -1.46
CA MET A 180 21.77 -10.77 -0.04
C MET A 180 20.38 -11.36 0.12
N ALA A 181 20.28 -12.42 0.93
CA ALA A 181 19.01 -12.97 1.39
C ALA A 181 18.77 -12.54 2.83
N THR A 182 17.59 -12.02 3.13
CA THR A 182 17.15 -11.73 4.50
C THR A 182 16.29 -12.90 4.99
N ILE A 183 16.66 -13.47 6.15
CA ILE A 183 15.97 -14.61 6.77
C ILE A 183 15.36 -14.16 8.08
#